data_AF-A0A921L9F3-F1
#
_entry.id   AF-A0A921L9F3-F1
#
_cell.length_a   1.000
_cell.length_b   1.000
_cell.length_c   1.000
_cell.angle_alpha   90.00
_cell.angle_beta   90.00
_cell.angle_gamma   90.00
#
_symmetry.space_group_name_H-M   'P 1'
#
loop_
_entity.id
_entity.type
_entity.pdbx_description
1 polymer ?
#
loop_
_entity_poly.entity_id
_entity_poly.type
_entity_poly.pdbx_seq_one_letter_code
_entity_poly.pdbx_strand_id
1 'polypeptide(L)'
;MTNAKFTSIDSWAIWDVPNADLANMTPDEREKAFGANYQPNHFPMDKLNDDIDERLKNTKYVIVGMNQGNAAVNQNKADLFLNFHGNKGSMDYRLAAVLYNTELWGSFMTDVSHVIESSSKDVDITQDDVINLENHLDNLGISKNATLVALGGKVNKALTSYAKRPVKTMYHYSGSNNRYWKADKVHEQVMNILEK
;
A
#
# COMPACT_ATOMS: atom_id res chain seq x y z
N MET A 1 8.63 6.05 20.90
CA MET A 1 8.97 5.13 19.81
C MET A 1 10.02 5.82 18.95
N THR A 2 11.22 5.27 18.80
CA THR A 2 12.25 5.92 17.98
C THR A 2 11.98 5.64 16.50
N ASN A 3 11.54 6.69 15.78
CA ASN A 3 11.27 6.74 14.33
C ASN A 3 12.40 6.27 13.40
N ALA A 4 13.53 5.78 13.90
CA ALA A 4 14.73 5.52 13.11
C ALA A 4 14.62 4.32 12.15
N LYS A 5 13.66 3.41 12.35
CA LYS A 5 13.48 2.22 11.50
C LYS A 5 12.58 2.46 10.28
N PHE A 6 11.69 3.46 10.36
CA PHE A 6 10.71 3.74 9.31
C PHE A 6 11.13 4.95 8.49
N THR A 7 10.70 4.95 7.25
CA THR A 7 10.90 6.02 6.28
C THR A 7 9.57 6.70 5.96
N SER A 8 9.63 7.86 5.31
CA SER A 8 8.43 8.60 4.92
C SER A 8 7.58 7.92 3.83
N ILE A 9 8.04 6.80 3.25
CA ILE A 9 7.27 6.00 2.28
C ILE A 9 6.55 4.82 2.93
N ASP A 10 6.87 4.54 4.20
CA ASP A 10 6.28 3.43 4.92
C ASP A 10 4.91 3.83 5.45
N SER A 11 3.96 2.90 5.37
CA SER A 11 2.59 3.05 5.84
C SER A 11 2.02 1.70 6.23
N TRP A 12 0.79 1.70 6.73
CA TRP A 12 0.01 0.51 6.97
C TRP A 12 -1.31 0.59 6.22
N ALA A 13 -1.83 -0.55 5.78
CA ALA A 13 -3.10 -0.67 5.10
C ALA A 13 -4.28 -0.49 6.07
N ILE A 14 -4.31 0.64 6.75
CA ILE A 14 -5.29 1.04 7.76
C ILE A 14 -5.74 2.45 7.40
N TRP A 15 -7.05 2.65 7.30
CA TRP A 15 -7.64 3.95 7.05
C TRP A 15 -8.79 4.22 8.03
N ASP A 16 -9.32 5.43 7.98
CA ASP A 16 -10.62 5.68 8.57
C ASP A 16 -11.72 4.93 7.84
N VAL A 17 -12.47 4.16 8.63
CA VAL A 17 -13.60 3.37 8.16
C VAL A 17 -14.82 4.30 8.20
N PRO A 18 -15.56 4.44 7.09
CA PRO A 18 -16.80 5.21 7.07
C PRO A 18 -17.80 4.74 8.14
N ASN A 19 -18.51 5.68 8.76
CA ASN A 19 -19.58 5.38 9.72
C ASN A 19 -20.89 4.93 9.02
N ALA A 20 -20.78 4.09 7.99
CA ALA A 20 -21.89 3.53 7.22
C ALA A 20 -21.88 2.01 7.37
N ASP A 21 -23.03 1.35 7.15
CA ASP A 21 -23.07 -0.12 7.07
C ASP A 21 -22.41 -0.59 5.76
N LEU A 22 -21.16 -1.04 5.85
CA LEU A 22 -20.37 -1.50 4.71
C LEU A 22 -20.63 -2.97 4.34
N ALA A 23 -21.32 -3.74 5.20
CA ALA A 23 -21.44 -5.19 5.05
C ALA A 23 -22.23 -5.59 3.79
N ASN A 24 -23.25 -4.78 3.46
CA ASN A 24 -24.15 -5.03 2.33
C ASN A 24 -23.82 -4.18 1.09
N MET A 25 -22.76 -3.36 1.14
CA MET A 25 -22.35 -2.54 0.01
C MET A 25 -21.64 -3.36 -1.05
N THR A 26 -21.98 -3.10 -2.30
CA THR A 26 -21.16 -3.52 -3.44
C THR A 26 -19.76 -2.91 -3.35
N PRO A 27 -18.74 -3.49 -4.02
CA PRO A 27 -17.40 -2.91 -4.06
C PRO A 27 -17.37 -1.44 -4.50
N ASP A 28 -18.20 -1.05 -5.49
CA ASP A 28 -18.29 0.33 -5.97
C ASP A 28 -18.92 1.28 -4.94
N GLU A 29 -19.95 0.84 -4.21
CA GLU A 29 -20.56 1.63 -3.12
C GLU A 29 -19.59 1.81 -1.97
N ARG A 30 -18.85 0.75 -1.62
CA ARG A 30 -17.81 0.81 -0.60
C ARG A 30 -16.70 1.77 -1.00
N GLU A 31 -16.22 1.74 -2.24
CA GLU A 31 -15.24 2.70 -2.76
C GLU A 31 -15.73 4.14 -2.61
N LYS A 32 -16.99 4.42 -2.96
CA LYS A 32 -17.59 5.76 -2.78
C LYS A 32 -17.66 6.16 -1.31
N ALA A 33 -18.04 5.25 -0.41
CA ALA A 33 -18.11 5.52 1.03
C ALA A 33 -16.72 5.86 1.59
N PHE A 34 -15.69 5.09 1.26
CA PHE A 34 -14.30 5.40 1.64
C PHE A 34 -13.83 6.72 1.03
N GLY A 35 -14.13 7.00 -0.23
CA GLY A 35 -13.77 8.28 -0.88
C GLY A 35 -14.44 9.51 -0.27
N ALA A 36 -15.67 9.37 0.24
CA ALA A 36 -16.38 10.42 0.98
C ALA A 36 -15.77 10.64 2.37
N ASN A 37 -15.35 9.56 3.04
CA ASN A 37 -14.75 9.60 4.38
C ASN A 37 -13.26 10.01 4.38
N TYR A 38 -12.56 9.85 3.25
CA TYR A 38 -11.11 9.98 3.17
C TYR A 38 -10.61 11.36 3.60
N GLN A 39 -9.74 11.35 4.62
CA GLN A 39 -8.99 12.51 5.11
C GLN A 39 -7.60 12.52 4.48
N PRO A 40 -7.25 13.55 3.67
CA PRO A 40 -5.93 13.64 3.06
C PRO A 40 -4.83 13.87 4.10
N ASN A 41 -3.66 13.29 3.87
CA ASN A 41 -2.46 13.39 4.73
C ASN A 41 -2.77 13.07 6.20
N HIS A 42 -3.64 12.08 6.42
CA HIS A 42 -4.00 11.58 7.73
C HIS A 42 -3.67 10.09 7.81
N PHE A 43 -3.42 9.61 9.03
CA PHE A 43 -3.38 8.19 9.35
C PHE A 43 -3.95 7.99 10.75
N PRO A 44 -4.87 7.02 10.95
CA PRO A 44 -5.50 6.78 12.24
C PRO A 44 -4.54 6.03 13.18
N MET A 45 -3.59 6.76 13.78
CA MET A 45 -2.53 6.21 14.65
C MET A 45 -3.07 5.38 15.82
N ASP A 46 -4.25 5.73 16.33
CA ASP A 46 -4.94 5.00 17.39
C ASP A 46 -5.33 3.57 17.00
N LYS A 47 -5.41 3.27 15.69
CA LYS A 47 -5.68 1.92 15.15
C LYS A 47 -4.42 1.09 14.93
N LEU A 48 -3.24 1.66 15.15
CA LEU A 48 -1.95 0.97 15.13
C LEU A 48 -1.51 0.61 16.58
N ASN A 49 -2.48 0.40 17.47
CA ASN A 49 -2.30 0.25 18.92
C ASN A 49 -1.58 -1.04 19.38
N ASP A 50 -1.23 -1.93 18.46
CA ASP A 50 -0.48 -3.16 18.74
C ASP A 50 1.03 -2.92 18.88
N ASP A 51 1.75 -3.89 19.44
CA ASP A 51 3.21 -3.93 19.38
C ASP A 51 3.66 -3.97 17.92
N ILE A 52 4.21 -2.85 17.44
CA ILE A 52 4.65 -2.69 16.05
C ILE A 52 5.72 -3.73 15.68
N ASP A 53 6.65 -4.06 16.58
CA ASP A 53 7.71 -5.04 16.29
C ASP A 53 7.10 -6.46 16.19
N GLU A 54 6.10 -6.80 17.01
CA GLU A 54 5.35 -8.05 16.89
C GLU A 54 4.53 -8.11 15.59
N ARG A 55 3.88 -7.00 15.22
CA ARG A 55 3.10 -6.89 13.98
C ARG A 55 3.96 -7.07 12.74
N LEU A 56 5.15 -6.46 12.70
CA LEU A 56 6.10 -6.63 11.61
C LEU A 56 6.54 -8.10 11.47
N LYS A 57 6.85 -8.79 12.58
CA LYS A 57 7.21 -10.23 12.56
C LYS A 57 6.09 -11.12 12.02
N ASN A 58 4.84 -10.78 12.34
CA ASN A 58 3.65 -11.52 11.92
C ASN A 58 3.09 -11.07 10.56
N THR A 59 3.76 -10.14 9.88
CA THR A 59 3.33 -9.63 8.58
C THR A 59 3.40 -10.74 7.53
N LYS A 60 2.23 -11.15 7.03
CA LYS A 60 2.08 -12.13 5.94
C LYS A 60 2.20 -11.50 4.56
N TYR A 61 1.80 -10.23 4.43
CA TYR A 61 1.71 -9.52 3.17
C TYR A 61 2.33 -8.13 3.31
N VAL A 62 3.05 -7.71 2.28
CA VAL A 62 3.56 -6.34 2.14
C VAL A 62 3.02 -5.78 0.84
N ILE A 63 2.29 -4.66 0.88
CA ILE A 63 1.78 -4.00 -0.33
C ILE A 63 2.84 -3.04 -0.83
N VAL A 64 3.24 -3.21 -2.09
CA VAL A 64 4.37 -2.50 -2.68
C VAL A 64 3.88 -1.61 -3.81
N GLY A 65 3.95 -0.30 -3.59
CA GLY A 65 3.77 0.71 -4.63
C GLY A 65 5.05 0.95 -5.43
N MET A 66 4.95 1.82 -6.42
CA MET A 66 6.08 2.12 -7.30
C MET A 66 7.03 3.13 -6.68
N ASN A 67 6.51 4.31 -6.35
CA ASN A 67 7.29 5.46 -5.89
C ASN A 67 6.35 6.56 -5.36
N GLN A 68 6.93 7.56 -4.70
CA GLN A 68 6.19 8.74 -4.25
C GLN A 68 5.84 9.66 -5.43
N GLY A 69 4.58 10.11 -5.49
CA GLY A 69 4.19 11.17 -6.42
C GLY A 69 4.71 12.55 -6.01
N ASN A 70 4.65 13.53 -6.91
CA ASN A 70 5.12 14.91 -6.69
C ASN A 70 4.46 15.62 -5.49
N ALA A 71 3.30 15.15 -5.01
CA ALA A 71 2.68 15.67 -3.80
C ALA A 71 3.56 15.47 -2.54
N ALA A 72 4.47 14.50 -2.54
CA ALA A 72 5.35 14.19 -1.42
C ALA A 72 6.32 15.32 -1.07
N VAL A 73 6.66 16.23 -2.02
CA VAL A 73 7.55 17.37 -1.74
C VAL A 73 6.99 18.33 -0.69
N ASN A 74 5.65 18.34 -0.54
CA ASN A 74 4.94 19.20 0.41
C ASN A 74 4.57 18.48 1.70
N GLN A 75 4.90 17.18 1.83
CA GLN A 75 4.64 16.41 3.04
C GLN A 75 5.74 16.66 4.08
N ASN A 76 5.33 16.76 5.34
CA ASN A 76 6.28 16.82 6.44
C ASN A 76 6.92 15.44 6.61
N LYS A 77 8.23 15.34 6.37
CA LYS A 77 8.98 14.07 6.46
C LYS A 77 9.03 13.49 7.87
N ALA A 78 8.67 14.24 8.89
CA ALA A 78 8.54 13.75 10.26
C ALA A 78 7.21 13.00 10.49
N ASP A 79 6.21 13.19 9.63
CA ASP A 79 4.93 12.52 9.72
C ASP A 79 5.07 11.13 9.08
N LEU A 80 5.06 10.11 9.93
CA LEU A 80 5.10 8.71 9.50
C LEU A 80 3.70 8.20 9.18
N PHE A 81 3.67 7.18 8.31
CA PHE A 81 2.49 6.38 8.02
C PHE A 81 1.29 7.14 7.46
N LEU A 82 1.45 8.36 6.96
CA LEU A 82 0.42 9.02 6.15
C LEU A 82 -0.17 7.99 5.19
N ASN A 83 -1.51 7.92 5.06
CA ASN A 83 -2.28 6.92 4.30
C ASN A 83 -1.72 6.65 2.88
N PHE A 84 -0.59 5.95 2.83
CA PHE A 84 0.34 5.84 1.72
C PHE A 84 0.75 7.16 1.02
N HIS A 85 0.15 7.50 -0.12
CA HIS A 85 0.51 8.70 -0.87
C HIS A 85 -0.25 9.94 -0.38
N GLY A 86 -1.22 9.77 0.52
CA GLY A 86 -1.82 10.78 1.40
C GLY A 86 -2.69 11.83 0.71
N ASN A 87 -2.44 12.16 -0.55
CA ASN A 87 -3.25 13.12 -1.29
C ASN A 87 -4.54 12.45 -1.81
N LYS A 88 -5.69 13.13 -1.70
CA LYS A 88 -6.97 12.61 -2.22
C LYS A 88 -6.92 12.26 -3.72
N GLY A 89 -6.15 13.01 -4.50
CA GLY A 89 -5.93 12.78 -5.92
C GLY A 89 -5.14 11.51 -6.24
N SER A 90 -4.39 10.96 -5.27
CA SER A 90 -3.75 9.64 -5.39
C SER A 90 -4.77 8.50 -5.35
N MET A 91 -5.92 8.75 -4.71
CA MET A 91 -7.06 7.82 -4.59
C MET A 91 -6.79 6.59 -3.73
N ASP A 92 -5.97 6.71 -2.68
CA ASP A 92 -5.64 5.61 -1.74
C ASP A 92 -6.89 4.98 -1.11
N TYR A 93 -7.98 5.75 -0.99
CA TYR A 93 -9.28 5.26 -0.51
C TYR A 93 -9.86 4.11 -1.35
N ARG A 94 -9.48 3.99 -2.62
CA ARG A 94 -9.89 2.85 -3.45
C ARG A 94 -9.21 1.57 -3.01
N LEU A 95 -7.92 1.67 -2.69
CA LEU A 95 -7.17 0.57 -2.08
C LEU A 95 -7.79 0.22 -0.72
N ALA A 96 -8.05 1.23 0.12
CA ALA A 96 -8.73 1.02 1.40
C ALA A 96 -10.04 0.21 1.26
N ALA A 97 -10.88 0.58 0.29
CA ALA A 97 -12.18 -0.07 0.07
C ALA A 97 -12.06 -1.56 -0.32
N VAL A 98 -11.12 -1.91 -1.20
CA VAL A 98 -10.96 -3.31 -1.66
C VAL A 98 -10.27 -4.20 -0.63
N LEU A 99 -9.42 -3.62 0.23
CA LEU A 99 -8.72 -4.34 1.29
C LEU A 99 -9.55 -4.49 2.57
N TYR A 100 -10.52 -3.59 2.80
CA TYR A 100 -11.34 -3.61 4.01
C TYR A 100 -12.01 -4.96 4.22
N ASN A 101 -11.93 -5.47 5.46
CA ASN A 101 -12.45 -6.76 5.88
C ASN A 101 -11.80 -7.98 5.17
N THR A 102 -10.54 -7.85 4.78
CA THR A 102 -9.72 -8.95 4.21
C THR A 102 -8.44 -9.14 5.02
N GLU A 103 -7.72 -10.25 4.85
CA GLU A 103 -6.41 -10.46 5.50
C GLU A 103 -5.34 -9.45 5.03
N LEU A 104 -5.55 -8.73 3.92
CA LEU A 104 -4.66 -7.65 3.51
C LEU A 104 -4.86 -6.36 4.30
N TRP A 105 -6.01 -6.18 4.98
CA TRP A 105 -6.23 -5.04 5.86
C TRP A 105 -5.22 -5.08 7.01
N GLY A 106 -4.55 -3.97 7.24
CA GLY A 106 -3.48 -3.85 8.23
C GLY A 106 -2.10 -4.30 7.77
N SER A 107 -1.93 -4.79 6.54
CA SER A 107 -0.62 -5.11 5.97
C SER A 107 0.33 -3.91 5.97
N PHE A 108 1.63 -4.17 6.05
CA PHE A 108 2.64 -3.13 5.86
C PHE A 108 2.63 -2.66 4.39
N MET A 109 2.88 -1.38 4.15
CA MET A 109 2.92 -0.78 2.82
C MET A 109 4.17 0.06 2.65
N THR A 110 4.77 0.01 1.46
CA THR A 110 5.94 0.82 1.12
C THR A 110 6.06 0.95 -0.40
N ASP A 111 6.96 1.79 -0.89
CA ASP A 111 7.29 1.92 -2.31
C ASP A 111 8.61 1.23 -2.62
N VAL A 112 8.75 0.66 -3.83
CA VAL A 112 10.01 0.06 -4.27
C VAL A 112 11.07 1.11 -4.60
N SER A 113 10.68 2.28 -5.11
CA SER A 113 11.58 3.37 -5.47
C SER A 113 11.35 4.60 -4.58
N HIS A 114 12.44 5.26 -4.19
CA HIS A 114 12.41 6.52 -3.45
C HIS A 114 12.32 7.76 -4.35
N VAL A 115 12.20 7.59 -5.67
CA VAL A 115 12.08 8.70 -6.62
C VAL A 115 10.77 9.45 -6.40
N ILE A 116 10.83 10.77 -6.31
CA ILE A 116 9.64 11.64 -6.27
C ILE A 116 9.29 12.04 -7.70
N GLU A 117 8.27 11.41 -8.28
CA GLU A 117 7.79 11.65 -9.65
C GLU A 117 6.36 11.11 -9.80
N SER A 118 5.45 11.91 -10.36
CA SER A 118 4.06 11.49 -10.59
C SER A 118 3.86 10.69 -11.89
N SER A 119 4.74 10.85 -12.87
CA SER A 119 4.69 10.16 -14.15
C SER A 119 5.41 8.82 -14.07
N SER A 120 4.64 7.73 -14.15
CA SER A 120 5.20 6.36 -14.11
C SER A 120 6.17 6.03 -15.26
N LYS A 121 6.11 6.81 -16.34
CA LYS A 121 7.01 6.66 -17.50
C LYS A 121 8.42 7.12 -17.18
N ASP A 122 8.55 8.04 -16.23
CA ASP A 122 9.81 8.70 -15.88
C ASP A 122 10.47 8.10 -14.64
N VAL A 123 9.88 7.04 -14.08
CA VAL A 123 10.37 6.31 -12.91
C VAL A 123 10.84 4.93 -13.31
N ASP A 124 12.14 4.70 -13.40
CA ASP A 124 12.66 3.34 -13.61
C ASP A 124 12.96 2.63 -12.29
N ILE A 125 12.48 1.39 -12.19
CA ILE A 125 12.74 0.53 -11.04
C ILE A 125 13.93 -0.34 -11.42
N THR A 126 15.03 -0.17 -10.69
CA THR A 126 16.28 -0.90 -10.89
C THR A 126 16.35 -2.15 -10.02
N GLN A 127 17.35 -3.00 -10.26
CA GLN A 127 17.63 -4.12 -9.36
C GLN A 127 18.05 -3.62 -7.97
N ASP A 128 18.80 -2.52 -7.88
CA ASP A 128 19.25 -1.94 -6.62
C ASP A 128 18.07 -1.44 -5.78
N ASP A 129 17.03 -0.87 -6.41
CA ASP A 129 15.78 -0.49 -5.72
C ASP A 129 15.14 -1.70 -5.04
N VAL A 130 15.04 -2.83 -5.74
CA VAL A 130 14.46 -4.07 -5.17
C VAL A 130 15.35 -4.65 -4.06
N ILE A 131 16.68 -4.58 -4.20
CA ILE A 131 17.61 -5.00 -3.14
C ILE A 131 17.45 -4.12 -1.90
N ASN A 132 17.32 -2.81 -2.07
CA ASN A 132 17.13 -1.87 -0.98
C ASN A 132 15.79 -2.10 -0.27
N LEU A 133 14.71 -2.35 -1.02
CA LEU A 133 13.42 -2.77 -0.46
C LEU A 133 13.57 -4.05 0.37
N GLU A 134 14.18 -5.10 -0.18
CA GLU A 134 14.38 -6.38 0.54
C GLU A 134 15.18 -6.20 1.83
N ASN A 135 16.25 -5.39 1.79
CA ASN A 135 17.05 -5.06 2.97
C ASN A 135 16.25 -4.25 4.01
N HIS A 136 15.42 -3.31 3.57
CA HIS A 136 14.53 -2.55 4.45
C HIS A 136 13.54 -3.46 5.17
N LEU A 137 12.88 -4.38 4.43
CA LEU A 137 11.97 -5.36 5.01
C LEU A 137 12.69 -6.31 5.99
N ASP A 138 13.91 -6.74 5.67
CA ASP A 138 14.75 -7.55 6.58
C ASP A 138 15.10 -6.77 7.87
N ASN A 139 15.45 -5.49 7.76
CA ASN A 139 15.76 -4.62 8.91
C ASN A 139 14.53 -4.34 9.80
N LEU A 140 13.33 -4.29 9.20
CA LEU A 140 12.06 -4.23 9.91
C LEU A 140 11.69 -5.57 10.57
N GLY A 141 12.41 -6.65 10.27
CA GLY A 141 12.12 -7.99 10.82
C GLY A 141 10.92 -8.67 10.15
N ILE A 142 10.49 -8.21 8.98
CA ILE A 142 9.42 -8.85 8.21
C ILE A 142 9.94 -10.16 7.61
N SER A 143 9.15 -11.23 7.74
CA SER A 143 9.53 -12.57 7.27
C SER A 143 9.91 -12.60 5.79
N LYS A 144 10.88 -13.45 5.44
CA LYS A 144 11.24 -13.77 4.05
C LYS A 144 10.18 -14.58 3.30
N ASN A 145 9.20 -15.11 4.04
CA ASN A 145 8.04 -15.79 3.47
C ASN A 145 6.83 -14.84 3.30
N ALA A 146 6.95 -13.58 3.72
CA ALA A 146 5.90 -12.59 3.47
C ALA A 146 5.74 -12.38 1.97
N THR A 147 4.50 -12.35 1.49
CA THR A 147 4.21 -12.15 0.06
C THR A 147 4.17 -10.66 -0.26
N LEU A 148 4.96 -10.24 -1.25
CA LEU A 148 4.91 -8.89 -1.80
C LEU A 148 3.72 -8.78 -2.76
N VAL A 149 2.78 -7.88 -2.47
CA VAL A 149 1.64 -7.56 -3.32
C VAL A 149 2.00 -6.33 -4.16
N ALA A 150 2.41 -6.56 -5.40
CA ALA A 150 2.81 -5.53 -6.34
C ALA A 150 1.62 -4.75 -6.88
N LEU A 151 1.62 -3.43 -6.69
CA LEU A 151 0.61 -2.52 -7.25
C LEU A 151 0.98 -2.16 -8.70
N GLY A 152 0.40 -2.88 -9.65
CA GLY A 152 0.55 -2.65 -11.08
C GLY A 152 1.72 -3.39 -11.74
N GLY A 153 1.68 -3.41 -13.08
CA GLY A 153 2.55 -4.26 -13.89
C GLY A 153 4.04 -3.93 -13.84
N LYS A 154 4.41 -2.63 -13.74
CA LYS A 154 5.82 -2.20 -13.68
C LYS A 154 6.49 -2.70 -12.40
N VAL A 155 5.82 -2.52 -11.26
CA VAL A 155 6.26 -3.04 -9.95
C VAL A 155 6.32 -4.56 -9.98
N ASN A 156 5.28 -5.23 -10.46
CA ASN A 156 5.25 -6.71 -10.54
C ASN A 156 6.43 -7.26 -11.35
N LYS A 157 6.74 -6.65 -12.51
CA LYS A 157 7.87 -7.05 -13.35
C LYS A 157 9.19 -6.94 -12.60
N ALA A 158 9.43 -5.82 -11.92
CA ALA A 158 10.66 -5.60 -11.17
C ALA A 158 10.79 -6.59 -9.99
N LEU A 159 9.74 -6.71 -9.16
CA LEU A 159 9.76 -7.62 -8.02
C LEU A 159 9.90 -9.08 -8.44
N THR A 160 9.15 -9.54 -9.45
CA THR A 160 9.29 -10.93 -9.93
C THR A 160 10.70 -11.23 -10.48
N SER A 161 11.40 -10.21 -10.99
CA SER A 161 12.75 -10.40 -11.54
C SER A 161 13.84 -10.46 -10.46
N TYR A 162 13.68 -9.73 -9.36
CA TYR A 162 14.77 -9.44 -8.44
C TYR A 162 14.47 -9.71 -6.95
N ALA A 163 13.20 -9.77 -6.56
CA ALA A 163 12.80 -10.03 -5.18
C ALA A 163 13.07 -11.48 -4.80
N LYS A 164 13.35 -11.70 -3.52
CA LYS A 164 13.55 -13.01 -2.91
C LYS A 164 12.27 -13.53 -2.26
N ARG A 165 11.37 -12.62 -1.89
CA ARG A 165 10.04 -12.92 -1.35
C ARG A 165 9.06 -13.32 -2.46
N PRO A 166 8.04 -14.14 -2.18
CA PRO A 166 6.97 -14.44 -3.14
C PRO A 166 6.28 -13.15 -3.62
N VAL A 167 5.88 -13.12 -4.89
CA VAL A 167 5.24 -11.94 -5.49
C VAL A 167 3.85 -12.30 -6.01
N LYS A 168 2.86 -11.48 -5.66
CA LYS A 168 1.54 -11.45 -6.27
C LYS A 168 1.29 -10.04 -6.81
N THR A 169 0.24 -9.87 -7.60
CA THR A 169 -0.05 -8.59 -8.24
C THR A 169 -1.53 -8.24 -8.18
N MET A 170 -1.80 -6.95 -8.06
CA MET A 170 -3.13 -6.37 -8.24
C MET A 170 -3.01 -5.06 -9.02
N TYR A 171 -4.13 -4.54 -9.50
CA TYR A 171 -4.12 -3.25 -10.18
C TYR A 171 -3.74 -2.10 -9.24
N HIS A 172 -3.16 -1.06 -9.82
CA HIS A 172 -2.80 0.15 -9.11
C HIS A 172 -4.02 1.07 -8.96
N TYR A 173 -4.24 1.62 -7.77
CA TYR A 173 -5.46 2.36 -7.38
C TYR A 173 -5.61 3.76 -7.99
N SER A 174 -4.48 4.39 -8.37
CA SER A 174 -4.44 5.73 -8.99
C SER A 174 -5.51 5.96 -10.06
N GLY A 175 -6.06 7.18 -10.10
CA GLY A 175 -7.02 7.63 -11.11
C GLY A 175 -6.54 7.50 -12.56
N SER A 176 -5.23 7.48 -12.79
CA SER A 176 -4.64 7.19 -14.11
C SER A 176 -5.03 5.81 -14.65
N ASN A 177 -5.43 4.89 -13.77
CA ASN A 177 -5.84 3.53 -14.10
C ASN A 177 -7.37 3.35 -14.17
N ASN A 178 -8.20 4.40 -14.23
CA ASN A 178 -9.68 4.29 -14.25
C ASN A 178 -10.25 3.34 -15.33
N ARG A 179 -9.53 3.12 -16.43
CA ARG A 179 -9.92 2.16 -17.46
C ARG A 179 -9.79 0.70 -16.99
N TYR A 180 -8.78 0.42 -16.16
CA TYR A 180 -8.43 -0.92 -15.68
C TYR A 180 -8.97 -1.18 -14.26
N TRP A 181 -8.98 -0.16 -13.41
CA TRP A 181 -9.54 -0.22 -12.07
C TRP A 181 -11.06 -0.29 -12.12
N LYS A 182 -11.60 -1.42 -11.65
CA LYS A 182 -13.01 -1.66 -11.36
C LYS A 182 -13.06 -2.34 -9.99
N ALA A 183 -13.82 -1.79 -9.04
CA ALA A 183 -13.71 -2.19 -7.64
C ALA A 183 -14.04 -3.67 -7.43
N ASP A 184 -15.00 -4.20 -8.19
CA ASP A 184 -15.37 -5.61 -8.25
C ASP A 184 -14.20 -6.51 -8.69
N LYS A 185 -13.57 -6.19 -9.82
CA LYS A 185 -12.44 -6.95 -10.37
C LYS A 185 -11.24 -6.91 -9.45
N VAL A 186 -10.96 -5.75 -8.86
CA VAL A 186 -9.81 -5.63 -7.94
C VAL A 186 -10.10 -6.34 -6.63
N HIS A 187 -11.35 -6.34 -6.16
CA HIS A 187 -11.73 -7.16 -5.01
C HIS A 187 -11.55 -8.65 -5.30
N GLU A 188 -11.91 -9.12 -6.50
CA GLU A 188 -11.61 -10.50 -6.93
C GLU A 188 -10.10 -10.78 -6.95
N GLN A 189 -9.27 -9.85 -7.43
CA GLN A 189 -7.80 -9.97 -7.35
C GLN A 189 -7.32 -10.09 -5.90
N VAL A 190 -7.90 -9.32 -4.98
CA VAL A 190 -7.61 -9.44 -3.54
C VAL A 190 -7.95 -10.84 -3.05
N MET A 191 -9.14 -11.37 -3.35
CA MET A 191 -9.51 -12.73 -2.94
C MET A 191 -8.55 -13.78 -3.52
N ASN A 192 -8.17 -13.67 -4.80
CA ASN A 192 -7.21 -14.57 -5.45
C ASN A 192 -5.79 -14.49 -4.85
N ILE A 193 -5.41 -13.35 -4.26
CA ILE A 193 -4.13 -13.21 -3.53
C ILE A 193 -4.17 -13.99 -2.21
N LEU A 194 -5.34 -14.06 -1.58
CA LEU A 194 -5.56 -14.72 -0.29
C LEU A 194 -5.74 -16.24 -0.43
N GLU A 195 -6.13 -16.71 -1.61
CA GLU A 195 -6.17 -18.13 -1.93
C GLU A 195 -4.75 -18.74 -1.94
N LYS A 196 -4.60 -19.88 -1.27
CA LYS A 196 -3.33 -20.58 -1.06
C LYS A 196 -2.96 -21.47 -2.25
#